data_AF-A0A7X3I706-F1
#
_entry.id   AF-A0A7X3I706-F1
#
_cell.length_a   1.000
_cell.length_b   1.000
_cell.length_c   1.000
_cell.angle_alpha   90.00
_cell.angle_beta   90.00
_cell.angle_gamma   90.00
#
_symmetry.space_group_name_H-M   'P 1'
#
loop_
_entity.id
_entity.type
_entity.pdbx_description
1 polymer ?
#
loop_
_entity_poly.entity_id
_entity_poly.type
_entity_poly.pdbx_seq_one_letter_code
_entity_poly.pdbx_strand_id
1 'polypeptide(L)'
;MKIHESRYGGGPGNFHIVTRGDTLHVDLTYPNITKEGCRHIHVNQESVRASDGILLSYDYDRDGWSIQQEVMIDMDGCMMPVEPEQWVEVAFIKSWALLREPTEAERA
;
A
#
# COMPACT_ATOMS: atom_id res chain seq x y z
N MET A 1 -13.16 14.24 -3.63
CA MET A 1 -14.48 13.68 -3.36
C MET A 1 -14.34 12.43 -2.48
N LYS A 2 -15.21 12.22 -1.49
CA LYS A 2 -15.19 11.00 -0.67
C LYS A 2 -15.80 9.83 -1.44
N ILE A 3 -15.08 8.71 -1.52
CA ILE A 3 -15.53 7.49 -2.19
C ILE A 3 -16.00 6.47 -1.14
N HIS A 4 -15.14 6.18 -0.15
CA HIS A 4 -15.42 5.23 0.91
C HIS A 4 -14.85 5.71 2.25
N GLU A 5 -15.57 5.48 3.33
CA GLU A 5 -15.12 5.80 4.68
C GLU A 5 -15.72 4.82 5.68
N SER A 6 -14.87 3.97 6.23
CA SER A 6 -15.27 3.07 7.30
C SER A 6 -15.30 3.75 8.66
N ARG A 7 -16.21 3.24 9.50
CA ARG A 7 -16.26 3.62 10.91
C ARG A 7 -14.93 3.29 11.56
N TYR A 8 -14.41 4.22 12.37
CA TYR A 8 -13.24 3.96 13.21
C TYR A 8 -13.52 2.77 14.15
N GLY A 9 -12.59 1.80 14.22
CA GLY A 9 -12.68 0.61 15.08
C GLY A 9 -12.71 -0.72 14.32
N GLY A 10 -12.98 -1.81 15.04
CA GLY A 10 -12.91 -3.20 14.54
C GLY A 10 -14.05 -3.65 13.61
N GLY A 11 -14.72 -2.72 12.93
CA GLY A 11 -15.73 -3.05 11.93
C GLY A 11 -15.11 -3.54 10.62
N PRO A 12 -15.87 -4.27 9.77
CA PRO A 12 -15.37 -4.70 8.47
C PRO A 12 -15.02 -3.48 7.60
N GLY A 13 -13.87 -3.56 6.92
CA GLY A 13 -13.44 -2.57 5.92
C GLY A 13 -12.65 -1.37 6.44
N ASN A 14 -11.82 -1.49 7.46
CA ASN A 14 -10.93 -0.49 8.07
C ASN A 14 -10.05 0.41 7.15
N PHE A 15 -10.61 1.09 6.17
CA PHE A 15 -9.89 1.96 5.25
C PHE A 15 -10.79 3.09 4.76
N HIS A 16 -10.15 4.17 4.30
CA HIS A 16 -10.80 5.34 3.71
C HIS A 16 -10.27 5.55 2.30
N ILE A 17 -11.15 5.97 1.39
CA ILE A 17 -10.80 6.28 0.00
C ILE A 17 -11.38 7.65 -0.36
N VAL A 18 -10.51 8.56 -0.80
CA VAL A 18 -10.86 9.93 -1.19
C VAL A 18 -10.05 10.31 -2.44
N THR A 19 -10.68 11.02 -3.38
CA THR A 19 -9.95 11.73 -4.43
C THR A 19 -9.64 13.16 -4.02
N ARG A 20 -8.43 13.63 -4.29
CA ARG A 20 -8.05 15.04 -4.16
C ARG A 20 -7.28 15.45 -5.41
N GLY A 21 -7.86 16.33 -6.22
CA GLY A 21 -7.29 16.66 -7.53
C GLY A 21 -7.22 15.42 -8.43
N ASP A 22 -6.02 15.12 -8.91
CA ASP A 22 -5.66 13.97 -9.74
C ASP A 22 -5.19 12.75 -8.93
N THR A 23 -5.22 12.82 -7.59
CA THR A 23 -4.68 11.79 -6.71
C THR A 23 -5.79 10.99 -6.02
N LEU A 24 -5.66 9.66 -6.02
CA LEU A 24 -6.45 8.73 -5.20
C LEU A 24 -5.71 8.47 -3.88
N HIS A 25 -6.32 8.86 -2.77
CA HIS A 25 -5.81 8.58 -1.43
C HIS A 25 -6.49 7.33 -0.88
N VAL A 26 -5.67 6.41 -0.35
CA VAL A 26 -6.11 5.19 0.31
C VAL A 26 -5.42 5.14 1.67
N ASP A 27 -6.22 5.25 2.73
CA ASP A 27 -5.74 5.21 4.10
C ASP A 27 -6.22 3.92 4.76
N LEU A 28 -5.31 3.07 5.25
CA LEU A 28 -5.70 1.93 6.08
C LEU A 28 -5.71 2.33 7.56
N THR A 29 -6.82 2.06 8.22
CA THR A 29 -7.08 2.39 9.63
C THR A 29 -6.79 1.17 10.50
N TYR A 30 -5.71 1.20 11.28
CA TYR A 30 -5.34 0.11 12.20
C TYR A 30 -5.34 -1.34 11.61
N PRO A 31 -4.60 -1.60 10.50
CA PRO A 31 -4.50 -2.94 9.90
C PRO A 31 -4.13 -4.08 10.85
N ASN A 32 -3.23 -3.83 11.81
CA ASN A 32 -2.67 -4.84 12.69
C ASN A 32 -3.63 -5.32 13.80
N ILE A 33 -4.64 -4.53 14.15
CA ILE A 33 -5.59 -4.87 15.23
C ILE A 33 -7.01 -5.13 14.72
N THR A 34 -7.32 -4.75 13.48
CA THR A 34 -8.61 -5.08 12.87
C THR A 34 -8.64 -6.57 12.49
N LYS A 35 -9.54 -7.35 13.10
CA LYS A 35 -9.64 -8.81 12.87
C LYS A 35 -10.04 -9.16 11.44
N GLU A 36 -10.98 -8.42 10.87
CA GLU A 36 -11.55 -8.65 9.52
C GLU A 36 -11.27 -7.44 8.60
N GLY A 37 -10.09 -6.83 8.78
CA GLY A 37 -9.68 -5.62 8.07
C GLY A 37 -8.83 -5.89 6.84
N CYS A 38 -8.84 -4.94 5.92
CA CYS A 38 -7.85 -4.80 4.87
C CYS A 38 -6.47 -4.52 5.47
N ARG A 39 -5.47 -5.27 4.99
CA ARG A 39 -4.06 -5.17 5.42
C ARG A 39 -3.11 -4.72 4.32
N HIS A 40 -3.53 -4.88 3.07
CA HIS A 40 -2.69 -4.68 1.90
C HIS A 40 -3.44 -3.79 0.90
N ILE A 41 -2.71 -2.90 0.24
CA ILE A 41 -3.22 -2.12 -0.88
C ILE A 41 -2.61 -2.70 -2.15
N HIS A 42 -3.45 -3.22 -3.04
CA HIS A 42 -3.03 -3.63 -4.38
C HIS A 42 -3.25 -2.45 -5.33
N VAL A 43 -2.19 -1.98 -5.97
CA VAL A 43 -2.23 -0.93 -6.99
C VAL A 43 -1.86 -1.55 -8.32
N ASN A 44 -2.73 -1.41 -9.32
CA ASN A 44 -2.43 -1.83 -10.68
C ASN A 44 -3.00 -0.83 -11.70
N GLN A 45 -2.44 -0.86 -12.91
CA GLN A 45 -2.79 0.00 -14.03
C GLN A 45 -3.26 -0.87 -15.20
N GLU A 46 -4.55 -0.87 -15.47
CA GLU A 46 -5.18 -1.78 -16.43
C GLU A 46 -4.86 -1.45 -17.91
N SER A 47 -4.45 -0.21 -18.22
CA SER A 47 -4.24 0.24 -19.61
C SER A 47 -2.88 -0.16 -20.21
N VAL A 48 -1.95 -0.70 -19.42
CA VAL A 48 -0.61 -1.09 -19.87
C VAL A 48 -0.50 -2.62 -19.88
N ARG A 49 -0.16 -3.19 -21.04
CA ARG A 49 -0.02 -4.65 -21.25
C ARG A 49 1.14 -5.30 -20.47
N ALA A 50 1.89 -4.54 -19.69
CA ALA A 50 3.14 -4.97 -19.03
C ALA A 50 3.30 -4.34 -17.63
N SER A 51 2.20 -4.20 -16.88
CA SER A 51 2.24 -3.79 -15.48
C SER A 51 1.67 -4.91 -14.62
N ASP A 52 2.52 -5.58 -13.85
CA ASP A 52 2.14 -6.64 -12.92
C ASP A 52 1.55 -6.09 -11.60
N GLY A 53 1.38 -4.77 -11.51
CA GLY A 53 0.94 -4.08 -10.29
C GLY A 53 1.96 -4.18 -9.15
N ILE A 54 1.57 -3.66 -7.99
CA ILE A 54 2.33 -3.77 -6.75
C ILE A 54 1.38 -4.00 -5.57
N LEU A 55 1.83 -4.79 -4.61
CA LEU A 55 1.19 -4.94 -3.31
C LEU A 55 1.96 -4.11 -2.28
N LEU A 56 1.23 -3.25 -1.57
CA LEU A 56 1.78 -2.41 -0.51
C LEU A 56 1.29 -2.93 0.84
N SER A 57 2.20 -3.06 1.79
CA SER A 57 1.87 -3.41 3.17
C SER A 57 2.75 -2.65 4.15
N TYR A 58 2.21 -2.34 5.32
CA TYR A 58 3.00 -1.75 6.39
C TYR A 58 3.69 -2.85 7.19
N ASP A 59 5.01 -2.80 7.24
CA ASP A 59 5.82 -3.65 8.11
C ASP A 59 6.00 -2.95 9.46
N TYR A 60 5.27 -3.46 10.46
CA TYR A 60 5.28 -2.91 11.81
C TYR A 60 6.57 -3.21 12.58
N ASP A 61 7.32 -4.24 12.18
CA ASP A 61 8.58 -4.62 12.84
C ASP A 61 9.74 -3.75 12.34
N ARG A 62 9.76 -3.43 11.05
CA ARG A 62 10.77 -2.56 10.42
C ARG A 62 10.38 -1.08 10.35
N ASP A 63 9.16 -0.74 10.75
CA ASP A 63 8.55 0.59 10.72
C ASP A 63 8.63 1.25 9.34
N GLY A 64 7.95 0.66 8.36
CA GLY A 64 7.93 1.18 7.00
C GLY A 64 7.01 0.43 6.06
N TRP A 65 7.07 0.80 4.77
CA TRP A 65 6.27 0.21 3.71
C TRP A 65 7.07 -0.82 2.94
N SER A 66 6.57 -2.06 2.93
CA SER A 66 7.02 -3.11 2.01
C SER A 66 6.26 -2.96 0.69
N ILE A 67 7.02 -2.92 -0.40
CA ILE A 67 6.51 -2.90 -1.78
C ILE A 67 6.86 -4.25 -2.40
N GLN A 68 5.84 -4.98 -2.81
CA GLN A 68 5.97 -6.34 -3.33
C GLN A 68 5.43 -6.44 -4.76
N GLN A 69 5.99 -7.37 -5.53
CA GLN A 69 5.49 -7.74 -6.85
C GLN A 69 5.14 -9.23 -6.89
N GLU A 70 4.14 -9.58 -7.69
CA GLU A 70 3.77 -10.97 -7.92
C GLU A 70 4.85 -11.66 -8.78
N VAL A 71 5.14 -12.92 -8.47
CA VAL A 71 6.12 -13.70 -9.24
C VAL A 71 5.48 -14.21 -10.53
N MET A 72 6.04 -13.77 -11.65
CA MET A 72 5.63 -14.16 -12.99
C MET A 72 6.64 -15.11 -13.64
N ILE A 73 6.16 -16.05 -14.44
CA ILE A 73 6.96 -16.84 -15.40
C ILE A 73 6.67 -16.38 -16.81
N ASP A 74 7.73 -16.27 -17.60
CA ASP A 74 7.63 -16.04 -19.04
C ASP A 74 7.41 -17.38 -19.75
N MET A 75 6.22 -17.55 -20.31
CA MET A 75 5.80 -18.69 -21.13
C MET A 75 5.74 -18.24 -22.59
N ASP A 76 6.90 -18.16 -23.25
CA ASP A 76 7.05 -17.77 -24.66
C ASP A 76 6.47 -16.37 -25.00
N GLY A 77 6.78 -15.38 -24.16
CA GLY A 77 6.29 -14.01 -24.26
C GLY A 77 4.95 -13.78 -23.59
N CYS A 78 4.39 -14.80 -22.94
CA CYS A 78 3.19 -14.70 -22.12
C CYS A 78 3.57 -14.76 -20.64
N MET A 79 3.44 -13.63 -19.93
CA MET A 79 3.69 -13.58 -18.49
C MET A 79 2.51 -14.23 -17.75
N MET A 80 2.79 -15.26 -16.96
CA MET A 80 1.79 -16.01 -16.19
C MET A 80 2.20 -16.04 -14.71
N PRO A 81 1.27 -15.90 -13.75
CA PRO A 81 1.60 -16.08 -12.34
C PRO A 81 1.99 -17.54 -12.07
N VAL A 82 3.09 -17.77 -11.34
CA VAL A 82 3.60 -19.12 -11.02
C VAL A 82 2.71 -19.82 -10.01
N GLU A 83 2.38 -19.08 -8.95
CA GLU A 83 1.48 -19.48 -7.88
C GLU A 83 0.63 -18.25 -7.56
N PRO A 84 -0.72 -18.39 -7.52
CA PRO A 84 -1.56 -17.30 -7.06
C PRO A 84 -1.07 -16.82 -5.69
N GLU A 85 -0.87 -15.50 -5.54
CA GLU A 85 -0.51 -14.86 -4.27
C GLU A 85 0.97 -15.01 -3.84
N GLN A 86 1.87 -15.45 -4.72
CA GLN A 86 3.30 -15.38 -4.41
C GLN A 86 3.84 -13.96 -4.63
N TRP A 87 3.96 -13.20 -3.54
CA TRP A 87 4.47 -11.82 -3.54
C TRP A 87 5.89 -11.74 -2.97
N VAL A 88 6.80 -11.09 -3.69
CA VAL A 88 8.20 -10.88 -3.27
C VAL A 88 8.45 -9.40 -3.03
N GLU A 89 9.07 -9.05 -1.90
CA GLU A 89 9.49 -7.67 -1.62
C GLU A 89 10.56 -7.23 -2.63
N VAL A 90 10.28 -6.14 -3.33
CA VAL A 90 11.19 -5.51 -4.31
C VAL A 90 11.73 -4.17 -3.81
N ALA A 91 11.05 -3.54 -2.85
CA ALA A 91 11.53 -2.33 -2.20
C ALA A 91 10.96 -2.19 -0.78
N PHE A 92 11.72 -1.51 0.07
CA PHE A 92 11.30 -1.13 1.42
C PHE A 92 11.53 0.37 1.65
N ILE A 93 10.48 1.08 2.04
CA ILE A 93 10.51 2.52 2.29
C ILE A 93 10.26 2.79 3.78
N LYS A 94 11.28 3.26 4.50
CA LYS A 94 11.16 3.60 5.92
C LYS A 94 10.11 4.69 6.16
N SER A 95 9.31 4.51 7.20
CA SER A 95 8.49 5.61 7.73
C SER A 95 9.38 6.69 8.34
N TRP A 96 8.89 7.93 8.34
CA TRP A 96 9.59 9.08 8.93
C TRP A 96 10.99 9.36 8.36
N ALA A 97 11.31 8.83 7.18
CA ALA A 97 12.66 8.91 6.61
C ALA A 97 13.16 10.34 6.32
N LEU A 98 12.24 11.31 6.25
CA LEU A 98 12.53 12.72 5.95
C LEU A 98 12.30 13.64 7.15
N LEU A 99 12.24 13.09 8.37
CA LEU A 99 12.12 13.90 9.57
C LEU A 99 13.35 14.81 9.70
N ARG A 100 13.12 16.12 9.79
CA ARG A 100 14.16 17.11 10.08
C ARG A 100 13.95 17.70 11.46
N GLU A 101 15.03 18.12 12.09
CA GLU A 101 14.95 18.91 13.31
C GLU A 101 14.25 20.26 13.03
N PRO A 102 13.39 20.74 13.94
CA PRO A 102 12.85 22.08 13.86
C PRO A 102 13.96 23.10 14.07
N THR A 103 13.94 24.14 13.24
CA THR A 103 14.86 25.28 13.32
C THR A 103 14.61 26.08 14.60
N GLU A 104 15.58 26.89 15.04
CA GLU A 104 15.41 27.74 16.23
C GLU A 104 14.21 28.69 16.11
N ALA A 105 13.95 29.23 14.91
CA ALA A 105 12.79 30.10 14.65
C ALA A 105 11.44 29.37 14.76
N GLU A 106 11.39 28.06 14.50
CA GLU A 106 10.18 27.24 14.66
C GLU A 106 9.96 26.79 16.11
N ARG A 107 10.97 26.91 16.98
CA ARG A 107 10.90 26.56 18.41
C ARG A 107 10.58 27.74 19.33
N ALA A 108 10.64 28.97 18.83
CA ALA A 108 10.38 30.22 19.57
C ALA A 108 8.90 30.64 19.48
#